data_AF-A0A2D7IIV9-F1
#
_entry.id   AF-A0A2D7IIV9-F1
#
_cell.length_a   1.000
_cell.length_b   1.000
_cell.length_c   1.000
_cell.angle_alpha   90.00
_cell.angle_beta   90.00
_cell.angle_gamma   90.00
#
_symmetry.space_group_name_H-M   'P 1'
#
loop_
_entity.id
_entity.type
_entity.pdbx_description
1 polymer ?
#
loop_
_entity_poly.entity_id
_entity_poly.type
_entity_poly.pdbx_seq_one_letter_code
_entity_poly.pdbx_strand_id
1 'polypeptide(L)'
;MNGKLYFSFKSQRDSTFIEFSDLLGRKTLLMWVSPKKITVRDLINNTYYSYNQVVNFFPFLNVLHTQNITEVVWGSVPDYKKSLKKYKKEMNRNIEIKVSRKHFSNEKYALSALHYKDKNSGDAFKVNFRSRQRHDDYINIKKLWKMLEF
;
A
#
# COMPACT_ATOMS: atom_id res chain seq x y z
N MET A 1 -17.65 -9.25 -4.97
CA MET A 1 -16.83 -10.22 -4.20
C MET A 1 -16.04 -9.44 -3.16
N ASN A 2 -16.09 -9.82 -1.88
CA ASN A 2 -15.32 -9.17 -0.83
C ASN A 2 -14.16 -10.09 -0.43
N GLY A 3 -12.92 -9.61 -0.60
CA GLY A 3 -11.71 -10.32 -0.19
C GLY A 3 -11.04 -9.65 1.01
N LYS A 4 -10.27 -10.44 1.78
CA LYS A 4 -9.45 -9.93 2.87
C LYS A 4 -8.09 -10.60 2.85
N LEU A 5 -7.04 -9.77 2.84
CA LEU A 5 -5.66 -10.20 3.03
C LEU A 5 -5.13 -9.59 4.34
N TYR A 6 -4.25 -10.33 4.99
CA TYR A 6 -3.39 -9.79 6.02
C TYR A 6 -2.12 -9.28 5.37
N PHE A 7 -1.41 -8.37 6.05
CA PHE A 7 -0.12 -7.92 5.58
C PHE A 7 0.82 -7.66 6.75
N SER A 8 2.10 -7.82 6.47
CA SER A 8 3.19 -7.29 7.28
C SER A 8 4.04 -6.37 6.41
N PHE A 9 4.81 -5.49 7.03
CA PHE A 9 5.65 -4.57 6.28
C PHE A 9 6.95 -4.26 7.01
N LYS A 10 7.96 -3.90 6.23
CA LYS A 10 9.20 -3.27 6.70
C LYS A 10 9.43 -2.04 5.84
N SER A 11 9.72 -0.92 6.47
CA SER A 11 9.93 0.33 5.75
C SER A 11 11.13 1.05 6.32
N GLN A 12 11.93 1.65 5.44
CA GLN A 12 13.05 2.48 5.83
C GLN A 12 13.29 3.53 4.76
N ARG A 13 13.40 4.79 5.23
CA ARG A 13 13.46 5.97 4.36
C ARG A 13 12.33 5.88 3.30
N ASP A 14 12.62 6.23 2.08
CA ASP A 14 11.64 6.30 0.98
C ASP A 14 11.16 4.95 0.42
N SER A 15 11.51 3.83 1.06
CA SER A 15 11.31 2.49 0.52
C SER A 15 10.57 1.59 1.51
N THR A 16 9.65 0.79 0.97
CA THR A 16 8.77 -0.08 1.76
C THR A 16 8.62 -1.44 1.10
N PHE A 17 8.76 -2.51 1.89
CA PHE A 17 8.41 -3.86 1.52
C PHE A 17 7.16 -4.30 2.27
N ILE A 18 6.18 -4.84 1.55
CA ILE A 18 4.91 -5.33 2.08
C ILE A 18 4.75 -6.78 1.64
N GLU A 19 4.46 -7.64 2.61
CA GLU A 19 4.14 -9.05 2.39
C GLU A 19 2.67 -9.25 2.70
N PHE A 20 1.89 -9.75 1.74
CA PHE A 20 0.50 -10.09 1.90
C PHE A 20 0.32 -11.58 2.10
N SER A 21 -0.62 -11.93 2.99
CA SER A 21 -0.98 -13.31 3.29
C SER A 21 -2.48 -13.51 3.26
N ASP A 22 -2.90 -14.73 2.89
CA ASP A 22 -4.30 -15.15 2.94
C ASP A 22 -4.77 -15.40 4.39
N LEU A 23 -6.02 -15.86 4.53
CA LEU A 23 -6.63 -16.15 5.83
C LEU A 23 -5.94 -17.27 6.61
N LEU A 24 -5.18 -18.14 5.94
CA LEU A 24 -4.42 -19.24 6.53
C LEU A 24 -2.98 -18.81 6.86
N GLY A 25 -2.60 -17.56 6.57
CA GLY A 25 -1.26 -17.04 6.80
C GLY A 25 -0.26 -17.38 5.69
N ARG A 26 -0.69 -18.02 4.60
CA ARG A 26 0.18 -18.31 3.45
C ARG A 26 0.50 -17.02 2.71
N LYS A 27 1.77 -16.79 2.39
CA LYS A 27 2.21 -15.62 1.62
C LYS A 27 1.68 -15.73 0.20
N THR A 28 1.04 -14.68 -0.30
CA THR A 28 0.41 -14.68 -1.63
C THR A 28 1.02 -13.62 -2.55
N LEU A 29 1.34 -12.44 -2.02
CA LEU A 29 1.90 -11.34 -2.80
C LEU A 29 3.03 -10.67 -2.02
N LEU A 30 4.09 -10.31 -2.73
CA LEU A 30 5.15 -9.43 -2.24
C LEU A 30 5.09 -8.12 -3.03
N MET A 31 5.07 -7.00 -2.32
CA MET A 31 5.08 -5.67 -2.93
C MET A 31 6.30 -4.90 -2.45
N TRP A 32 7.06 -4.41 -3.41
CA TRP A 32 8.18 -3.52 -3.18
C TRP A 32 7.87 -2.13 -3.71
N VAL A 33 7.88 -1.15 -2.82
CA VAL A 33 7.69 0.26 -3.12
C VAL A 33 9.03 0.96 -2.95
N SER A 34 9.51 1.56 -4.04
CA SER A 34 10.68 2.43 -4.06
C SER A 34 10.25 3.82 -4.54
N PRO A 35 11.09 4.87 -4.42
CA PRO A 35 10.72 6.22 -4.83
C PRO A 35 10.12 6.32 -6.23
N LYS A 36 10.66 5.54 -7.18
CA LYS A 36 10.33 5.67 -8.60
C LYS A 36 9.44 4.54 -9.15
N LYS A 37 9.32 3.42 -8.46
CA LYS A 37 8.59 2.25 -8.96
C LYS A 37 7.98 1.40 -7.85
N ILE A 38 6.89 0.73 -8.20
CA ILE A 38 6.34 -0.40 -7.44
C ILE A 38 6.57 -1.67 -8.26
N THR A 39 7.06 -2.71 -7.60
CA THR A 39 7.17 -4.06 -8.16
C THR A 39 6.32 -4.99 -7.31
N VAL A 40 5.48 -5.80 -7.93
CA VAL A 40 4.68 -6.81 -7.24
C VAL A 40 5.06 -8.18 -7.79
N ARG A 41 5.25 -9.15 -6.89
CA ARG A 41 5.37 -10.55 -7.24
C ARG A 41 4.19 -11.31 -6.65
N ASP A 42 3.51 -12.05 -7.51
CA ASP A 42 2.51 -13.02 -7.15
C ASP A 42 3.19 -14.36 -6.93
N LEU A 43 3.13 -14.84 -5.68
CA LEU A 43 3.76 -16.09 -5.26
C LEU A 43 2.91 -17.30 -5.63
N ILE A 44 1.60 -17.13 -5.86
CA ILE A 44 0.71 -18.23 -6.24
C ILE A 44 0.98 -18.62 -7.69
N ASN A 45 1.04 -17.61 -8.56
CA ASN A 45 1.24 -17.79 -10.00
C ASN A 45 2.71 -17.62 -10.43
N ASN A 46 3.62 -17.41 -9.48
CA ASN A 46 5.04 -17.11 -9.71
C ASN A 46 5.26 -16.04 -10.80
N THR A 47 4.47 -14.97 -10.78
CA THR A 47 4.47 -13.94 -11.82
C THR A 47 4.90 -12.59 -11.25
N TYR A 48 5.66 -11.83 -12.03
CA TYR A 48 5.98 -10.44 -11.72
C TYR A 48 5.07 -9.49 -12.48
N TYR A 49 4.57 -8.48 -11.78
CA TYR A 49 3.80 -7.42 -12.38
C TYR A 49 4.61 -6.12 -12.39
N SER A 50 4.73 -5.53 -13.57
CA SER A 50 5.24 -4.17 -13.76
C SER A 50 4.29 -3.13 -13.13
N TYR A 51 4.79 -1.93 -12.86
CA TYR A 51 3.98 -0.85 -12.28
C TYR A 51 2.65 -0.63 -13.03
N ASN A 52 2.68 -0.58 -14.37
CA ASN A 52 1.49 -0.36 -15.18
C ASN A 52 0.47 -1.49 -15.04
N GLN A 53 0.93 -2.74 -14.95
CA GLN A 53 0.04 -3.89 -14.69
C GLN A 53 -0.55 -3.82 -13.28
N VAL A 54 0.26 -3.46 -12.28
CA VAL A 54 -0.19 -3.31 -10.89
C VAL A 54 -1.27 -2.22 -10.78
N VAL A 55 -1.11 -1.10 -11.49
CA VAL A 55 -2.13 -0.01 -11.53
C VAL A 55 -3.47 -0.50 -12.08
N ASN A 56 -3.48 -1.44 -13.03
CA ASN A 56 -4.72 -2.01 -13.57
C ASN A 56 -5.48 -2.85 -12.52
N PHE A 57 -4.75 -3.57 -11.65
CA PHE A 57 -5.36 -4.35 -10.56
C PHE A 57 -5.71 -3.47 -9.35
N PHE A 58 -4.97 -2.39 -9.16
CA PHE A 58 -5.04 -1.51 -7.99
C PHE A 58 -5.22 -0.06 -8.46
N PRO A 59 -6.43 0.33 -8.91
CA PRO A 59 -6.67 1.64 -9.53
C PRO A 59 -6.41 2.82 -8.59
N PHE A 60 -6.34 2.57 -7.27
CA PHE A 60 -5.96 3.58 -6.29
C PHE A 60 -4.53 4.09 -6.45
N LEU A 61 -3.65 3.35 -7.12
CA LEU A 61 -2.29 3.80 -7.44
C LEU A 61 -2.26 4.95 -8.45
N ASN A 62 -3.37 5.23 -9.14
CA ASN A 62 -3.54 6.47 -9.92
C ASN A 62 -3.67 7.72 -9.03
N VAL A 63 -3.99 7.54 -7.75
CA VAL A 63 -4.16 8.64 -6.77
C VAL A 63 -3.05 8.62 -5.72
N LEU A 64 -2.69 7.45 -5.22
CA LEU A 64 -1.65 7.24 -4.20
C LEU A 64 -0.38 6.72 -4.88
N HIS A 65 0.56 7.62 -5.17
CA HIS A 65 1.84 7.26 -5.77
C HIS A 65 2.77 6.58 -4.76
N THR A 66 3.94 6.15 -5.23
CA THR A 66 4.98 5.45 -4.44
C THR A 66 5.23 6.07 -3.07
N GLN A 67 5.52 7.37 -3.03
CA GLN A 67 5.79 8.10 -1.78
C GLN A 67 4.57 8.08 -0.84
N ASN A 68 3.36 8.23 -1.38
CA ASN A 68 2.14 8.20 -0.58
C ASN A 68 1.91 6.84 0.07
N ILE A 69 2.26 5.74 -0.61
CA ILE A 69 2.18 4.40 -0.03
C ILE A 69 3.14 4.27 1.15
N THR A 70 4.39 4.73 1.00
CA THR A 70 5.36 4.75 2.11
C THR A 70 4.84 5.59 3.29
N GLU A 71 4.29 6.78 3.05
CA GLU A 71 3.68 7.64 4.08
C GLU A 71 2.55 6.94 4.84
N VAL A 72 1.64 6.26 4.12
CA VAL A 72 0.53 5.49 4.73
C VAL A 72 1.06 4.39 5.63
N VAL A 73 2.08 3.67 5.17
CA VAL A 73 2.72 2.59 5.93
C VAL A 73 3.41 3.14 7.17
N TRP A 74 4.07 4.29 7.07
CA TRP A 74 4.69 5.00 8.19
C TRP A 74 3.73 5.55 9.24
N GLY A 75 2.44 5.65 8.91
CA GLY A 75 1.43 6.24 9.79
C GLY A 75 1.19 7.73 9.54
N SER A 76 1.77 8.32 8.49
CA SER A 76 1.45 9.67 8.06
C SER A 76 0.22 9.69 7.14
N VAL A 77 -0.49 10.80 7.11
CA VAL A 77 -1.54 11.03 6.12
C VAL A 77 -0.88 11.59 4.87
N PRO A 78 -0.94 10.88 3.71
CA PRO A 78 -0.28 11.36 2.51
C PRO A 78 -0.95 12.62 1.94
N ASP A 79 -0.20 13.45 1.22
CA ASP A 79 -0.80 14.52 0.40
C ASP A 79 -1.28 13.97 -0.95
N TYR A 80 -2.51 13.43 -0.95
CA TYR A 80 -3.16 12.87 -2.14
C TYR A 80 -4.16 13.82 -2.79
N LYS A 81 -4.43 15.01 -2.21
CA LYS A 81 -5.57 15.85 -2.62
C LYS A 81 -5.42 16.36 -4.06
N LYS A 82 -4.22 16.77 -4.45
CA LYS A 82 -3.93 17.26 -5.81
C LYS A 82 -4.09 16.14 -6.84
N SER A 83 -3.46 14.98 -6.61
CA SER A 83 -3.57 13.81 -7.49
C SER A 83 -5.02 13.32 -7.61
N LEU A 84 -5.77 13.29 -6.49
CA LEU A 84 -7.19 12.94 -6.50
C LEU A 84 -8.01 13.91 -7.36
N LYS A 85 -7.82 15.23 -7.20
CA LYS A 85 -8.55 16.23 -8.00
C LYS A 85 -8.26 16.07 -9.49
N LYS A 86 -6.99 15.85 -9.85
CA LYS A 86 -6.56 15.61 -11.24
C LYS A 86 -7.23 14.36 -11.81
N TYR A 87 -7.09 13.22 -11.11
CA TYR A 87 -7.63 11.94 -11.56
C TYR A 87 -9.16 11.94 -11.70
N LYS A 88 -9.88 12.57 -10.75
CA LYS A 88 -11.34 12.76 -10.87
C LYS A 88 -11.74 13.52 -12.13
N LYS A 89 -11.00 14.59 -12.46
CA LYS A 89 -11.28 15.44 -13.63
C LYS A 89 -10.97 14.71 -14.93
N GLU A 90 -9.79 14.12 -15.04
CA GLU A 90 -9.30 13.50 -16.29
C GLU A 90 -10.07 12.23 -16.65
N MET A 91 -10.42 11.42 -15.65
CA MET A 91 -11.10 10.14 -15.87
C MET A 91 -12.61 10.19 -15.63
N ASN A 92 -13.16 11.38 -15.34
CA ASN A 92 -14.57 11.57 -14.96
C ASN A 92 -15.04 10.59 -13.86
N ARG A 93 -14.23 10.46 -12.80
CA ARG A 93 -14.46 9.51 -11.69
C ARG A 93 -14.93 10.20 -10.41
N ASN A 94 -15.72 9.49 -9.63
CA ASN A 94 -16.25 9.93 -8.35
C ASN A 94 -15.64 9.12 -7.21
N ILE A 95 -14.44 9.53 -6.83
CA ILE A 95 -13.61 8.82 -5.86
C ILE A 95 -13.68 9.46 -4.48
N GLU A 96 -13.86 8.65 -3.45
CA GLU A 96 -13.74 9.05 -2.05
C GLU A 96 -12.53 8.38 -1.41
N ILE A 97 -11.71 9.16 -0.71
CA ILE A 97 -10.66 8.65 0.17
C ILE A 97 -10.92 9.18 1.57
N LYS A 98 -11.09 8.26 2.53
CA LYS A 98 -11.28 8.54 3.95
C LYS A 98 -10.12 7.97 4.73
N VAL A 99 -9.57 8.76 5.64
CA VAL A 99 -8.50 8.35 6.55
C VAL A 99 -8.98 8.41 7.99
N SER A 100 -8.46 7.51 8.81
CA SER A 100 -8.71 7.52 10.26
C SER A 100 -7.37 7.51 10.99
N ARG A 101 -7.33 8.12 12.17
CA ARG A 101 -6.14 8.17 13.04
C ARG A 101 -6.46 7.53 14.39
N LYS A 102 -5.47 6.89 15.01
CA LYS A 102 -5.55 6.33 16.36
C LYS A 102 -4.22 6.50 17.09
N HIS A 103 -4.26 6.39 18.40
CA HIS A 103 -3.07 6.23 19.23
C HIS A 103 -2.67 4.76 19.25
N PHE A 104 -1.45 4.45 18.80
CA PHE A 104 -0.79 3.18 19.08
C PHE A 104 0.11 3.34 20.31
N SER A 105 0.53 2.23 20.91
CA SER A 105 1.34 2.24 22.14
C SER A 105 2.63 3.08 22.02
N ASN A 106 3.20 3.18 20.82
CA ASN A 106 4.45 3.88 20.53
C ASN A 106 4.31 5.04 19.53
N GLU A 107 3.09 5.32 19.03
CA GLU A 107 2.88 6.36 18.02
C GLU A 107 1.53 7.06 18.25
N LYS A 108 1.58 8.32 18.67
CA LYS A 108 0.38 9.13 18.89
C LYS A 108 -0.19 9.60 17.55
N TYR A 109 -1.51 9.56 17.43
CA TYR A 109 -2.26 10.07 16.27
C TYR A 109 -1.84 9.54 14.88
N ALA A 110 -1.27 8.33 14.81
CA ALA A 110 -0.89 7.75 13.52
C ALA A 110 -2.13 7.40 12.69
N LEU A 111 -2.02 7.48 11.36
CA LEU A 111 -3.01 6.94 10.43
C LEU A 111 -3.24 5.47 10.78
N SER A 112 -4.47 5.07 11.04
CA SER A 112 -4.83 3.69 11.44
C SER A 112 -5.67 2.98 10.39
N ALA A 113 -6.34 3.74 9.52
CA ALA A 113 -7.06 3.18 8.40
C ALA A 113 -7.07 4.15 7.21
N LEU A 114 -7.12 3.57 6.01
CA LEU A 114 -7.37 4.26 4.75
C LEU A 114 -8.43 3.49 3.98
N HIS A 115 -9.45 4.19 3.53
CA HIS A 115 -10.54 3.64 2.74
C HIS A 115 -10.66 4.42 1.44
N TYR A 116 -10.54 3.73 0.32
CA TYR A 116 -10.80 4.24 -1.01
C TYR A 116 -12.08 3.62 -1.55
N LYS A 117 -12.86 4.43 -2.27
CA LYS A 117 -14.03 3.97 -3.01
C LYS A 117 -14.21 4.80 -4.28
N ASP A 118 -14.25 4.14 -5.42
CA ASP A 118 -14.75 4.72 -6.68
C ASP A 118 -16.24 4.39 -6.81
N LYS A 119 -17.10 5.41 -6.82
CA LYS A 119 -18.54 5.21 -6.95
C LYS A 119 -18.96 4.83 -8.36
N ASN A 120 -18.15 5.09 -9.38
CA ASN A 120 -18.48 4.77 -10.76
C ASN A 120 -18.27 3.29 -11.06
N SER A 121 -17.08 2.73 -10.73
CA SER A 121 -16.80 1.30 -10.95
C SER A 121 -17.27 0.41 -9.81
N GLY A 122 -17.49 0.97 -8.62
CA GLY A 122 -17.73 0.20 -7.40
C GLY A 122 -16.45 -0.31 -6.74
N ASP A 123 -15.27 -0.04 -7.31
CA ASP A 123 -13.99 -0.47 -6.75
C ASP A 123 -13.76 0.17 -5.38
N ALA A 124 -13.49 -0.66 -4.39
CA ALA A 124 -13.21 -0.19 -3.04
C ALA A 124 -12.13 -1.05 -2.38
N PHE A 125 -11.29 -0.41 -1.58
CA PHE A 125 -10.38 -1.13 -0.69
C PHE A 125 -10.26 -0.40 0.63
N LYS A 126 -10.08 -1.18 1.70
CA LYS A 126 -9.89 -0.67 3.05
C LYS A 126 -8.66 -1.32 3.67
N VAL A 127 -7.68 -0.50 4.05
CA VAL A 127 -6.53 -0.92 4.83
C VAL A 127 -6.76 -0.54 6.28
N ASN A 128 -6.49 -1.47 7.20
CA ASN A 128 -6.48 -1.22 8.63
C ASN A 128 -5.14 -1.66 9.22
N PHE A 129 -4.47 -0.76 9.92
CA PHE A 129 -3.24 -1.04 10.64
C PHE A 129 -3.58 -1.47 12.07
N ARG A 130 -3.19 -2.70 12.43
CA ARG A 130 -3.40 -3.24 13.79
C ARG A 130 -2.32 -2.78 14.76
N SER A 131 -1.09 -2.65 14.28
CA SER A 131 0.06 -2.20 15.06
C SER A 131 1.11 -1.60 14.13
N ARG A 132 2.02 -0.80 14.72
CA ARG A 132 3.29 -0.38 14.10
C ARG A 132 4.37 -0.45 15.15
N GLN A 133 5.57 -0.83 14.74
CA GLN A 133 6.75 -0.80 15.60
C GLN A 133 7.86 -0.04 14.89
N ARG A 134 8.22 1.12 15.44
CA ARG A 134 9.40 1.87 15.01
C ARG A 134 10.60 1.35 15.79
N HIS A 135 11.67 1.08 15.06
CA HIS A 135 12.97 0.72 15.58
C HIS A 135 14.00 1.64 14.92
N ASP A 136 15.06 1.98 15.64
CA ASP A 136 16.16 2.80 15.11
C ASP A 136 17.19 1.95 14.34
N ASP A 137 17.02 0.63 14.37
CA ASP A 137 17.90 -0.32 13.67
C ASP A 137 17.82 -0.16 12.16
N TYR A 138 19.00 -0.13 11.53
CA TYR A 138 19.10 -0.17 10.08
C TYR A 138 18.65 -1.54 9.54
N ILE A 139 17.71 -1.54 8.60
CA ILE A 139 17.27 -2.75 7.90
C ILE A 139 17.85 -2.75 6.48
N ASN A 140 18.60 -3.78 6.13
CA ASN A 140 19.05 -3.92 4.75
C ASN A 140 17.88 -4.31 3.84
N ILE A 141 17.16 -3.30 3.33
CA ILE A 141 15.98 -3.53 2.51
C ILE A 141 16.37 -4.22 1.17
N LYS A 142 17.61 -4.04 0.68
CA LYS A 142 18.09 -4.77 -0.52
C LYS A 142 18.10 -6.28 -0.29
N LYS A 143 18.35 -6.76 0.93
CA LYS A 143 18.26 -8.19 1.25
C LYS A 143 16.82 -8.69 1.14
N LEU A 144 15.84 -7.88 1.55
CA LEU A 144 14.42 -8.22 1.36
C LEU A 144 14.06 -8.24 -0.12
N TRP A 145 14.68 -7.38 -0.93
CA TRP A 145 14.50 -7.34 -2.38
C TRP A 145 14.92 -8.66 -3.04
N LYS A 146 16.02 -9.27 -2.60
CA LYS A 146 16.43 -10.60 -3.09
C LYS A 146 15.38 -11.68 -2.86
N MET A 147 14.48 -11.53 -1.87
CA MET A 147 13.37 -12.48 -1.68
C MET A 147 12.32 -12.37 -2.79
N LEU A 148 12.31 -11.29 -3.57
CA LEU A 148 11.53 -11.25 -4.80
C LEU A 148 12.13 -12.17 -5.86
N GLU A 149 13.41 -12.49 -5.83
CA GLU A 149 14.11 -13.25 -6.89
C GLU A 149 14.00 -14.78 -6.75
N PHE A 150 13.67 -15.29 -5.55
CA PHE A 150 13.53 -16.73 -5.23
C PHE A 150 12.07 -17.16 -5.13
#